data_AF-A0A2W6DRV2-F1
#
_entry.id   AF-A0A2W6DRV2-F1
#
_cell.length_a   1.000
_cell.length_b   1.000
_cell.length_c   1.000
_cell.angle_alpha   90.00
_cell.angle_beta   90.00
_cell.angle_gamma   90.00
#
_symmetry.space_group_name_H-M   'P 1'
#
loop_
_entity.id
_entity.type
_entity.pdbx_description
1 polymer ?
#
loop_
_entity_poly.entity_id
_entity_poly.type
_entity_poly.pdbx_seq_one_letter_code
_entity_poly.pdbx_strand_id
1 'polypeptide(L)'
;MVPSAEEIAAIPAENVHVSRAEFAAVWTAAEDLLAEHPRDWAVGGVCLTCRWVARATVKPASGPWYSASAPVTMTHRRAYAELIEAESLAAAVQAIRRPEWLLADRPGWVDAVDATFAWLWRRTGPPPVAVERTVGGPANL
;
A
#
# COMPACT_ATOMS: atom_id res chain seq x y z
N MET A 1 3.71 -6.41 -9.29
CA MET A 1 3.64 -7.75 -8.65
C MET A 1 2.20 -7.91 -8.19
N VAL A 2 1.46 -8.86 -8.76
CA VAL A 2 0.08 -9.09 -8.33
C VAL A 2 0.08 -9.99 -7.08
N PRO A 3 -0.61 -9.63 -5.99
CA PRO A 3 -0.68 -10.49 -4.80
C PRO A 3 -1.47 -11.76 -5.11
N SER A 4 -0.92 -12.90 -4.73
CA SER A 4 -1.60 -14.20 -4.86
C SER A 4 -2.69 -14.38 -3.79
N ALA A 5 -3.67 -15.25 -4.06
CA ALA A 5 -4.73 -15.56 -3.09
C ALA A 5 -4.17 -16.13 -1.76
N GLU A 6 -3.07 -16.88 -1.82
CA GLU A 6 -2.38 -17.40 -0.64
C GLU A 6 -1.75 -16.27 0.19
N GLU A 7 -1.07 -15.33 -0.47
CA GLU A 7 -0.49 -14.15 0.19
C GLU A 7 -1.57 -13.32 0.88
N ILE A 8 -2.71 -13.08 0.21
CA ILE A 8 -3.84 -12.36 0.79
C ILE A 8 -4.44 -13.12 1.98
N ALA A 9 -4.57 -14.44 1.89
CA ALA A 9 -5.10 -15.27 2.97
C ALA A 9 -4.17 -15.29 4.20
N ALA A 10 -2.86 -15.16 3.98
CA ALA A 10 -1.83 -15.13 5.01
C ALA A 10 -1.66 -13.77 5.70
N ILE A 11 -2.30 -12.70 5.21
CA ILE A 11 -2.24 -11.38 5.84
C ILE A 11 -2.82 -11.46 7.26
N PRO A 12 -2.06 -11.07 8.31
CA PRO A 12 -2.60 -11.02 9.67
C PRO A 12 -3.83 -10.12 9.72
N ALA A 13 -4.93 -10.60 10.32
CA ALA A 13 -6.19 -9.86 10.34
C ALA A 13 -6.06 -8.53 11.10
N GLU A 14 -5.13 -8.47 12.05
CA GLU A 14 -4.79 -7.28 12.83
C GLU A 14 -3.97 -6.23 12.05
N ASN A 15 -3.52 -6.53 10.82
CA ASN A 15 -2.72 -5.59 10.02
C ASN A 15 -3.57 -4.74 9.06
N VAL A 16 -4.79 -5.19 8.74
CA VAL A 16 -5.67 -4.53 7.76
C VAL A 16 -7.09 -4.47 8.31
N HIS A 17 -7.63 -3.27 8.46
CA HIS A 17 -8.96 -3.03 9.03
C HIS A 17 -10.07 -2.88 7.97
N VAL A 18 -9.72 -2.95 6.69
CA VAL A 18 -10.66 -3.13 5.57
C VAL A 18 -10.80 -4.61 5.22
N SER A 19 -11.76 -4.96 4.37
CA SER A 19 -11.90 -6.36 3.95
C SER A 19 -10.67 -6.82 3.14
N ARG A 20 -10.26 -8.08 3.28
CA ARG A 20 -9.14 -8.64 2.49
C ARG A 20 -9.37 -8.56 0.98
N ALA A 21 -10.62 -8.69 0.54
CA ALA A 21 -10.99 -8.58 -0.88
C ALA A 21 -10.79 -7.15 -1.39
N GLU A 22 -11.25 -6.15 -0.63
CA GLU A 22 -11.04 -4.74 -0.95
C GLU A 22 -9.55 -4.38 -0.94
N PHE A 23 -8.82 -4.85 0.08
CA PHE A 23 -7.38 -4.67 0.17
C PHE A 23 -6.64 -5.26 -1.04
N ALA A 24 -6.96 -6.50 -1.41
CA ALA A 24 -6.37 -7.18 -2.55
C ALA A 24 -6.66 -6.45 -3.87
N ALA A 25 -7.87 -5.90 -4.02
CA ALA A 25 -8.26 -5.19 -5.23
C ALA A 25 -7.48 -3.87 -5.38
N VAL A 26 -7.36 -3.08 -4.31
CA VAL A 26 -6.56 -1.84 -4.33
C VAL A 26 -5.08 -2.13 -4.53
N TRP A 27 -4.53 -3.15 -3.85
CA TRP A 27 -3.13 -3.52 -4.01
C TRP A 27 -2.83 -3.97 -5.43
N THR A 28 -3.67 -4.84 -6.01
CA THR A 28 -3.53 -5.27 -7.41
C THR A 28 -3.56 -4.06 -8.36
N ALA A 29 -4.56 -3.19 -8.23
CA ALA A 29 -4.68 -2.01 -9.07
C ALA A 29 -3.47 -1.07 -8.95
N ALA A 30 -2.94 -0.88 -7.74
CA ALA A 30 -1.74 -0.07 -7.54
C ALA A 30 -0.50 -0.70 -8.21
N GLU A 31 -0.37 -2.03 -8.15
CA GLU A 31 0.75 -2.77 -8.74
C GLU A 31 0.72 -2.73 -10.27
N ASP A 32 -0.47 -2.78 -10.86
CA ASP A 32 -0.67 -2.64 -12.30
C ASP A 32 -0.36 -1.21 -12.74
N LEU A 33 -0.88 -0.19 -12.06
CA LEU A 33 -0.56 1.21 -12.32
C LEU A 33 0.94 1.51 -12.18
N LEU A 34 1.61 0.91 -11.19
CA LEU A 34 3.06 1.09 -11.02
C LEU A 34 3.86 0.43 -12.15
N ALA A 35 3.37 -0.70 -12.69
CA ALA A 35 3.99 -1.34 -13.84
C ALA A 35 3.84 -0.48 -15.11
N GLU A 36 2.69 0.17 -15.28
CA GLU A 36 2.42 1.11 -16.39
C GLU A 36 3.18 2.44 -16.22
N HIS A 37 3.32 2.91 -14.98
CA HIS A 37 3.95 4.19 -14.63
C HIS A 37 5.05 4.02 -13.56
N PRO A 38 6.22 3.44 -13.88
CA PRO A 38 7.26 3.12 -12.89
C PRO A 38 7.89 4.31 -12.16
N ARG A 39 7.62 5.53 -12.62
CA ARG A 39 8.11 6.79 -12.01
C ARG A 39 7.03 7.52 -11.22
N ASP A 40 5.85 6.94 -11.08
CA ASP A 40 4.80 7.47 -10.23
C ASP A 40 5.13 7.14 -8.76
N TRP A 41 5.72 8.10 -8.07
CA TRP A 41 6.08 7.97 -6.66
C TRP A 41 4.86 7.87 -5.75
N ALA A 42 3.72 8.45 -6.11
CA ALA A 42 2.50 8.32 -5.31
C ALA A 42 2.03 6.86 -5.34
N VAL A 43 1.89 6.27 -6.52
CA VAL A 43 1.51 4.85 -6.68
C VAL A 43 2.57 3.93 -6.06
N GLY A 44 3.86 4.27 -6.21
CA GLY A 44 4.96 3.57 -5.54
C GLY A 44 4.80 3.53 -4.02
N GLY A 45 4.37 4.63 -3.41
CA GLY A 45 4.07 4.73 -1.98
C GLY A 45 2.91 3.83 -1.55
N VAL A 46 1.83 3.76 -2.34
CA VAL A 46 0.71 2.84 -2.10
C VAL A 46 1.19 1.39 -2.14
N CYS A 47 1.90 0.99 -3.21
CA CYS A 47 2.43 -0.36 -3.39
C CYS A 47 3.34 -0.78 -2.24
N LEU A 48 4.30 0.08 -1.85
CA LEU A 48 5.22 -0.26 -0.77
C LEU A 48 4.49 -0.43 0.56
N THR A 49 3.52 0.44 0.85
CA THR A 49 2.69 0.34 2.05
C THR A 49 1.90 -0.97 2.09
N CYS A 50 1.19 -1.31 1.00
CA CYS A 50 0.43 -2.56 0.90
C CYS A 50 1.33 -3.79 1.05
N ARG A 51 2.47 -3.85 0.35
CA ARG A 51 3.45 -4.94 0.47
C ARG A 51 3.94 -5.12 1.90
N TRP A 52 4.27 -4.02 2.58
CA TRP A 52 4.80 -4.09 3.94
C TRP A 52 3.75 -4.55 4.96
N VAL A 53 2.56 -3.97 4.91
CA VAL A 53 1.42 -4.35 5.78
C VAL A 53 1.04 -5.82 5.58
N ALA A 54 1.09 -6.31 4.34
CA ALA A 54 0.86 -7.71 3.99
C ALA A 54 2.03 -8.65 4.36
N ARG A 55 3.17 -8.12 4.86
CA ARG A 55 4.42 -8.86 5.10
C ARG A 55 4.95 -9.57 3.84
N ALA A 56 4.73 -8.96 2.68
CA ALA A 56 5.04 -9.55 1.38
C ALA A 56 6.55 -9.78 1.18
N THR A 57 6.88 -10.86 0.48
CA THR A 57 8.22 -11.10 -0.04
C THR A 57 8.25 -10.67 -1.50
N VAL A 58 9.00 -9.62 -1.80
CA VAL A 58 9.14 -9.09 -3.15
C VAL A 58 10.17 -9.90 -3.93
N LYS A 59 9.77 -10.33 -5.13
CA LYS A 59 10.57 -11.14 -6.07
C LYS A 59 10.83 -10.29 -7.31
N PRO A 60 11.92 -9.51 -7.34
CA PRO A 60 12.24 -8.69 -8.51
C PRO A 60 12.63 -9.56 -9.71
N ALA A 61 12.53 -9.01 -10.92
CA ALA A 61 12.95 -9.69 -12.15
C ALA A 61 14.47 -9.99 -12.18
N SER A 62 15.25 -9.17 -11.47
CA SER A 62 16.68 -9.36 -11.26
C SER A 62 17.06 -9.08 -9.80
N GLY A 63 18.02 -9.83 -9.27
CA GLY A 63 18.52 -9.69 -7.90
C GLY A 63 17.82 -10.60 -6.87
N PRO A 64 18.24 -10.51 -5.59
CA PRO A 64 17.71 -11.36 -4.53
C PRO A 64 16.28 -10.96 -4.14
N TRP A 65 15.53 -11.94 -3.62
CA TRP A 65 14.25 -11.67 -2.98
C TRP A 65 14.46 -10.87 -1.70
N TYR A 66 13.50 -10.02 -1.36
CA TYR A 66 13.57 -9.20 -0.15
C TYR A 66 12.20 -9.07 0.51
N SER A 67 12.19 -8.90 1.83
CA SER A 67 10.97 -8.52 2.55
C SER A 67 10.70 -7.04 2.33
N ALA A 68 9.43 -6.70 2.09
CA ALA A 68 9.03 -5.32 1.95
C ALA A 68 9.43 -4.49 3.19
N SER A 69 9.91 -3.27 2.95
CA SER A 69 10.28 -2.31 4.00
C SER A 69 9.12 -1.39 4.33
N ALA A 70 9.11 -0.86 5.55
CA ALA A 70 8.18 0.17 5.95
C ALA A 70 8.35 1.45 5.07
N PRO A 71 7.26 2.10 4.64
CA PRO A 71 7.29 3.12 3.59
C PRO A 71 7.92 4.47 3.99
N VAL A 72 8.02 4.77 5.28
CA VAL A 72 8.50 6.03 5.83
C VAL A 72 9.84 5.84 6.53
N THR A 73 9.91 4.92 7.49
CA THR A 73 11.11 4.67 8.29
C THR A 73 12.10 3.73 7.60
N MET A 74 11.70 3.09 6.49
CA MET A 74 12.50 2.14 5.72
C MET A 74 12.97 0.93 6.53
N THR A 75 12.34 0.63 7.68
CA THR A 75 12.68 -0.56 8.47
C THR A 75 12.29 -1.84 7.73
N HIS A 76 13.12 -2.88 7.85
CA HIS A 76 12.84 -4.22 7.29
C HIS A 76 12.10 -5.14 8.27
N ARG A 77 11.69 -4.62 9.43
CA ARG A 77 10.90 -5.41 10.40
C ARG A 77 9.53 -5.72 9.79
N ARG A 78 9.06 -6.97 9.99
CA ARG A 78 7.72 -7.39 9.57
C ARG A 78 6.66 -6.52 10.23
N ALA A 79 5.65 -6.09 9.49
CA ALA A 79 4.59 -5.25 10.00
C ALA A 79 3.77 -5.98 11.09
N TYR A 80 3.58 -5.34 12.23
CA TYR A 80 2.67 -5.75 13.31
C TYR A 80 1.98 -4.49 13.83
N ALA A 81 0.84 -4.64 14.51
CA ALA A 81 -0.07 -3.54 14.82
C ALA A 81 0.62 -2.27 15.38
N GLU A 82 1.48 -2.40 16.39
CA GLU A 82 2.17 -1.26 17.01
C GLU A 82 3.18 -0.60 16.07
N LEU A 83 3.81 -1.38 15.18
CA LEU A 83 4.72 -0.83 14.18
C LEU A 83 3.95 -0.15 13.04
N ILE A 84 2.80 -0.69 12.64
CA ILE A 84 1.90 -0.06 11.66
C ILE A 84 1.38 1.28 12.21
N GLU A 85 0.99 1.30 13.48
CA GLU A 85 0.57 2.52 14.18
C GLU A 85 1.67 3.59 14.17
N ALA A 86 2.90 3.22 14.53
CA ALA A 86 4.05 4.13 14.53
C ALA A 86 4.35 4.67 13.13
N GLU A 87 4.28 3.82 12.11
CA GLU A 87 4.54 4.21 10.72
C GLU A 87 3.43 5.10 10.17
N SER A 88 2.16 4.81 10.50
CA SER A 88 1.01 5.64 10.17
C SER A 88 1.14 7.04 10.77
N LEU A 89 1.56 7.14 12.04
CA LEU A 89 1.81 8.44 12.67
C LEU A 89 2.98 9.18 12.02
N ALA A 90 4.06 8.47 11.66
CA ALA A 90 5.19 9.06 10.98
C ALA A 90 4.80 9.61 9.59
N ALA A 91 3.96 8.89 8.84
CA ALA A 91 3.41 9.35 7.56
C ALA A 91 2.60 10.64 7.73
N ALA A 92 1.66 10.66 8.67
CA ALA A 92 0.84 11.85 8.94
C ALA A 92 1.68 13.07 9.34
N VAL A 93 2.71 12.87 10.18
CA VAL A 93 3.64 13.95 10.55
C VAL A 93 4.39 14.48 9.33
N GLN A 94 4.84 13.62 8.43
CA GLN A 94 5.51 14.06 7.21
C GLN A 94 4.55 14.76 6.24
N ALA A 95 3.29 14.31 6.15
CA ALA A 95 2.25 14.92 5.30
C ALA A 95 1.93 16.35 5.74
N ILE A 96 1.99 16.61 7.05
CA ILE A 96 1.83 17.96 7.64
C ILE A 96 3.10 18.80 7.43
N ARG A 97 4.28 18.23 7.70
CA ARG A 97 5.55 18.97 7.66
C ARG A 97 6.04 19.29 6.25
N ARG A 98 5.67 18.47 5.26
CA ARG A 98 5.99 18.64 3.83
C ARG A 98 7.45 19.04 3.57
N PRO A 99 8.43 18.21 3.97
CA PRO A 99 9.84 18.56 3.78
C PRO A 99 10.18 18.69 2.28
N GLU A 100 10.81 19.80 1.89
CA GLU A 100 11.07 20.16 0.49
C GLU A 100 11.84 19.09 -0.28
N TRP A 101 12.87 18.49 0.33
CA TRP A 101 13.67 17.44 -0.29
C TRP A 101 12.83 16.23 -0.69
N LEU A 102 11.81 15.88 0.11
CA LEU A 102 10.96 14.72 -0.15
C LEU A 102 9.95 15.00 -1.26
N LEU A 103 9.44 16.24 -1.31
CA LEU A 103 8.57 16.68 -2.40
C LEU A 103 9.31 16.74 -3.74
N ALA A 104 10.59 17.14 -3.72
CA ALA A 104 11.43 17.21 -4.91
C ALA A 104 11.84 15.82 -5.41
N ASP A 105 12.27 14.93 -4.51
CA ASP A 105 12.80 13.61 -4.90
C ASP A 105 11.67 12.60 -5.18
N ARG A 106 10.54 12.70 -4.47
CA ARG A 106 9.44 11.72 -4.50
C ARG A 106 8.06 12.42 -4.45
N PRO A 107 7.69 13.16 -5.50
CA PRO A 107 6.43 13.89 -5.55
C PRO A 107 5.23 12.98 -5.27
N GLY A 108 4.38 13.38 -4.31
CA GLY A 108 3.16 12.65 -3.96
C GLY A 108 3.34 11.40 -3.10
N TRP A 109 4.57 10.96 -2.82
CA TRP A 109 4.85 9.75 -2.02
C TRP A 109 4.19 9.79 -0.64
N VAL A 110 4.43 10.86 0.12
CA VAL A 110 3.96 10.96 1.52
C VAL A 110 2.44 11.05 1.58
N ASP A 111 1.84 11.87 0.72
CA ASP A 111 0.39 12.02 0.65
C ASP A 111 -0.28 10.68 0.32
N ALA A 112 0.32 9.88 -0.57
CA ALA A 112 -0.18 8.56 -0.91
C ALA A 112 -0.01 7.53 0.21
N VAL A 113 1.13 7.53 0.92
CA VAL A 113 1.36 6.65 2.08
C VAL A 113 0.39 6.98 3.21
N ASP A 114 0.22 8.26 3.53
CA ASP A 114 -0.72 8.72 4.56
C ASP A 114 -2.17 8.36 4.19
N ALA A 115 -2.60 8.62 2.96
CA ALA A 115 -3.92 8.23 2.46
C ALA A 115 -4.13 6.71 2.52
N THR A 116 -3.09 5.92 2.23
CA THR A 116 -3.15 4.45 2.31
C THR A 116 -3.38 3.98 3.75
N PHE A 117 -2.65 4.54 4.74
CA PHE A 117 -2.90 4.24 6.15
C PHE A 117 -4.24 4.76 6.65
N ALA A 118 -4.66 5.96 6.24
CA ALA A 118 -5.97 6.50 6.56
C ALA A 118 -7.06 5.51 6.16
N TRP A 119 -7.00 4.98 4.92
CA TRP A 119 -7.97 4.01 4.42
C TRP A 119 -7.86 2.64 5.09
N LEU A 120 -6.71 1.95 5.04
CA LEU A 120 -6.62 0.55 5.48
C LEU A 120 -6.53 0.38 6.99
N TRP A 121 -5.98 1.36 7.70
CA TRP A 121 -5.67 1.27 9.14
C TRP A 121 -6.66 2.07 9.99
N ARG A 122 -6.93 3.32 9.61
CA ARG A 122 -7.88 4.18 10.33
C ARG A 122 -9.32 4.00 9.87
N ARG A 123 -9.54 3.39 8.70
CA ARG A 123 -10.85 3.29 8.03
C ARG A 123 -11.48 4.66 7.78
N THR A 124 -10.64 5.62 7.38
CA THR A 124 -11.02 7.00 7.06
C THR A 124 -10.59 7.33 5.64
N GLY A 125 -11.46 8.01 4.89
CA GLY A 125 -11.17 8.38 3.50
C GLY A 125 -11.39 7.23 2.50
N PRO A 126 -11.32 7.54 1.20
CA PRO A 126 -11.49 6.56 0.13
C PRO A 126 -10.23 5.70 -0.06
N PRO A 127 -10.33 4.57 -0.78
CA PRO A 127 -9.14 3.84 -1.22
C PRO A 127 -8.22 4.74 -2.05
N PRO A 128 -6.88 4.64 -1.88
CA PRO A 128 -5.90 5.55 -2.49
C PRO A 128 -5.75 5.33 -4.01
N VAL A 129 -6.22 4.19 -4.52
CA VAL A 129 -6.26 3.86 -5.95
C VAL A 129 -7.68 3.47 -6.31
N ALA A 130 -8.17 4.01 -7.43
CA ALA A 130 -9.46 3.64 -7.96
C ALA A 130 -9.42 2.19 -8.44
N VAL A 131 -10.30 1.36 -7.88
CA VAL A 131 -10.54 0.01 -8.38
C VAL A 131 -11.74 0.09 -9.30
N GLU A 132 -11.59 -0.31 -10.56
CA GLU A 132 -12.76 -0.54 -11.41
C GLU A 132 -13.60 -1.64 -10.75
N ARG A 133 -14.74 -1.24 -10.17
CA ARG A 133 -15.72 -2.20 -9.70
C ARG A 133 -16.28 -2.87 -10.94
N THR A 134 -15.80 -4.08 -11.24
CA THR A 134 -16.50 -4.97 -12.16
C THR A 134 -17.87 -5.23 -11.53
N VAL A 135 -18.87 -4.47 -11.96
CA VAL A 135 -20.27 -4.74 -11.60
C VAL A 135 -20.66 -6.00 -12.38
N GLY A 136 -20.30 -7.15 -11.83
CA GLY A 136 -20.86 -8.44 -12.21
C GLY A 136 -22.25 -8.57 -11.59
N GLY A 137 -23.26 -8.07 -12.30
CA GLY A 137 -24.66 -8.40 -12.04
C GLY A 137 -25.27 -8.96 -13.32
N PRO A 138 -25.93 -10.13 -13.30
CA PRO A 138 -26.58 -10.67 -14.48
C PRO A 138 -27.80 -9.80 -14.82
N ALA A 139 -27.83 -9.26 -16.04
CA ALA A 139 -29.07 -8.79 -16.64
C ALA A 139 -29.89 -10.02 -17.05
N ASN A 140 -30.63 -10.57 -16.09
CA ASN A 140 -31.84 -11.34 -16.36
C ASN A 140 -33.02 -10.45 -16.02
N LEU A 141 -33.67 -9.90 -17.05
CA LEU A 141 -35.10 -10.01 -17.35
C LEU A 141 -35.36 -9.34 -18.71
#